data_AF-A0A3C0EKI5-F1
#
_entry.id   AF-A0A3C0EKI5-F1
#
_cell.length_a   1.000
_cell.length_b   1.000
_cell.length_c   1.000
_cell.angle_alpha   90.00
_cell.angle_beta   90.00
_cell.angle_gamma   90.00
#
_symmetry.space_group_name_H-M   'P 1'
#
loop_
_entity.id
_entity.type
_entity.pdbx_description
1 polymer ?
#
loop_
_entity_poly.entity_id
_entity_poly.type
_entity_poly.pdbx_seq_one_letter_code
_entity_poly.pdbx_strand_id
1 'polypeptide(L)'
;MLYDNGQLALTYINAHKQMPPEADPMRYATVAREICDYVLREMRDETGMFWSAQDAEVDACEGLNYLWLAPEVSAALDDPQLEKVASELYGLTLGTNFQDPHQHDQPRRNVLFLPVSIANY
;
A
#
# COMPACT_ATOMS: atom_id res chain seq x y z
N MET A 1 10.21 5.93 -5.95
CA MET A 1 10.72 7.24 -6.45
C MET A 1 9.62 7.98 -7.22
N LEU A 2 9.80 9.27 -7.58
CA LEU A 2 8.82 10.04 -8.36
C LEU A 2 8.61 9.45 -9.76
N TYR A 3 9.72 9.08 -10.44
CA TYR A 3 9.64 8.53 -11.78
C TYR A 3 8.93 7.16 -11.80
N ASP A 4 9.09 6.33 -10.76
CA ASP A 4 8.36 5.07 -10.62
C ASP A 4 6.86 5.34 -10.53
N ASN A 5 6.44 6.27 -9.66
CA ASN A 5 5.04 6.65 -9.52
C ASN A 5 4.46 7.15 -10.85
N GLY A 6 5.20 7.99 -11.59
CA GLY A 6 4.77 8.45 -12.92
C GLY A 6 4.60 7.30 -13.92
N GLN A 7 5.55 6.37 -13.97
CA GLN A 7 5.50 5.20 -14.86
C GLN A 7 4.38 4.23 -14.47
N LEU A 8 4.19 3.98 -13.18
CA LEU A 8 3.10 3.13 -12.67
C LEU A 8 1.73 3.74 -12.95
N ALA A 9 1.54 5.05 -12.69
CA ALA A 9 0.28 5.73 -12.99
C ALA A 9 -0.11 5.56 -14.47
N LEU A 10 0.84 5.80 -15.39
CA LEU A 10 0.61 5.60 -16.83
C LEU A 10 0.30 4.13 -17.17
N THR A 11 1.02 3.20 -16.55
CA THR A 11 0.80 1.75 -16.74
C THR A 11 -0.61 1.35 -16.33
N TYR A 12 -1.06 1.78 -15.16
CA TYR A 12 -2.41 1.50 -14.66
C TYR A 12 -3.50 2.18 -15.50
N ILE A 13 -3.27 3.40 -16.00
CA ILE A 13 -4.20 4.05 -16.95
C ILE A 13 -4.32 3.24 -18.25
N ASN A 14 -3.20 2.74 -18.78
CA ASN A 14 -3.20 1.94 -19.99
C ASN A 14 -3.86 0.58 -19.78
N ALA A 15 -3.67 -0.04 -18.62
CA ALA A 15 -4.36 -1.26 -18.23
C ALA A 15 -5.87 -1.03 -18.11
N HIS A 16 -6.28 0.07 -17.47
CA HIS A 16 -7.69 0.45 -17.34
C HIS A 16 -8.37 0.59 -18.71
N LYS A 17 -7.72 1.25 -19.67
CA LYS A 17 -8.25 1.44 -21.04
C LYS A 17 -8.43 0.15 -21.85
N GLN A 18 -7.71 -0.91 -21.48
CA GLN A 18 -7.74 -2.19 -22.19
C GLN A 18 -8.65 -3.23 -21.53
N MET A 19 -9.14 -2.96 -20.32
CA MET A 19 -9.99 -3.91 -19.60
C MET A 19 -11.39 -3.97 -20.19
N PRO A 20 -11.97 -5.18 -20.35
CA PRO A 20 -13.34 -5.32 -20.77
C PRO A 20 -14.29 -4.86 -19.64
N PRO A 21 -15.52 -4.40 -19.97
CA PRO A 21 -16.49 -3.91 -18.99
C PRO A 21 -16.79 -4.87 -17.82
N GLU A 22 -16.69 -6.18 -18.07
CA GLU A 22 -16.92 -7.26 -17.12
C GLU A 22 -15.76 -7.54 -16.15
N ALA A 23 -14.56 -6.96 -16.36
CA ALA A 23 -13.35 -7.30 -15.59
C ALA A 23 -12.94 -6.22 -14.56
N ASP A 24 -13.75 -6.05 -13.50
CA ASP A 24 -13.57 -5.04 -12.43
C ASP A 24 -12.88 -3.77 -12.94
N PRO A 25 -13.51 -3.07 -13.91
CA PRO A 25 -12.82 -2.10 -14.75
C PRO A 25 -12.25 -0.95 -13.91
N MET A 26 -12.79 -0.70 -12.71
CA MET A 26 -12.39 0.41 -11.87
C MET A 26 -11.10 0.17 -11.10
N ARG A 27 -10.68 -1.08 -10.87
CA ARG A 27 -9.50 -1.39 -10.04
C ARG A 27 -8.26 -0.62 -10.47
N TYR A 28 -7.91 -0.65 -11.76
CA TYR A 28 -6.72 0.05 -12.24
C TYR A 28 -6.88 1.57 -12.29
N ALA A 29 -8.09 2.07 -12.56
CA ALA A 29 -8.36 3.49 -12.48
C ALA A 29 -8.20 4.01 -11.05
N THR A 30 -8.65 3.23 -10.06
CA THR A 30 -8.48 3.54 -8.64
C THR A 30 -7.01 3.60 -8.27
N VAL A 31 -6.22 2.58 -8.61
CA VAL A 31 -4.77 2.57 -8.32
C VAL A 31 -4.07 3.76 -8.99
N ALA A 32 -4.40 4.09 -10.25
CA ALA A 32 -3.82 5.25 -10.91
C ALA A 32 -4.15 6.57 -10.20
N ARG A 33 -5.37 6.74 -9.70
CA ARG A 33 -5.76 7.92 -8.91
C ARG A 33 -5.03 7.97 -7.59
N GLU A 34 -4.98 6.85 -6.85
CA GLU A 34 -4.29 6.77 -5.56
C GLU A 34 -2.80 7.07 -5.66
N ILE A 35 -2.14 6.65 -6.76
CA ILE A 35 -0.75 7.06 -7.05
C ILE A 35 -0.65 8.57 -7.21
N CYS A 36 -1.52 9.20 -8.01
CA CYS A 36 -1.54 10.64 -8.19
C CYS A 36 -1.83 11.38 -6.87
N ASP A 37 -2.78 10.90 -6.08
CA ASP A 37 -3.15 11.48 -4.78
C ASP A 37 -2.00 11.40 -3.78
N TYR A 38 -1.28 10.26 -3.73
CA TYR A 38 -0.06 10.11 -2.95
C TYR A 38 1.02 11.10 -3.41
N VAL A 39 1.30 11.19 -4.70
CA VAL A 39 2.31 12.12 -5.24
C VAL A 39 1.98 13.57 -4.91
N LEU A 40 0.71 13.97 -5.02
CA LEU A 40 0.26 15.33 -4.72
C LEU A 40 0.30 15.65 -3.22
N ARG A 41 0.07 14.66 -2.36
CA ARG A 41 0.04 14.80 -0.90
C ARG A 41 1.44 14.75 -0.28
N GLU A 42 2.24 13.78 -0.68
CA GLU A 42 3.49 13.41 0.01
C GLU A 42 4.75 13.83 -0.74
N MET A 43 4.67 13.95 -2.07
CA MET A 43 5.84 14.20 -2.91
C MET A 43 5.85 15.60 -3.54
N ARG A 44 4.97 16.49 -3.11
CA ARG A 44 4.89 17.88 -3.57
C ARG A 44 5.23 18.84 -2.43
N ASP A 45 6.09 19.82 -2.71
CA ASP A 45 6.41 20.86 -1.74
C ASP A 45 5.38 22.01 -1.74
N GLU A 46 5.55 22.97 -0.83
CA GLU A 46 4.66 24.14 -0.71
C GLU A 46 4.71 25.07 -1.92
N THR A 47 5.77 24.99 -2.73
CA THR A 47 5.93 25.78 -3.96
C THR A 47 5.25 25.15 -5.18
N GLY A 48 4.80 23.90 -5.05
CA GLY A 48 4.19 23.11 -6.11
C GLY A 48 5.18 22.28 -6.91
N MET A 49 6.46 22.25 -6.51
CA MET A 49 7.50 21.41 -7.10
C MET A 49 7.42 20.00 -6.52
N PHE A 50 7.95 19.02 -7.25
CA PHE A 50 7.94 17.62 -6.81
C PHE A 50 9.32 17.17 -6.32
N TRP A 51 9.35 16.46 -5.20
CA TRP A 51 10.52 15.74 -4.71
C TRP A 51 10.85 14.57 -5.65
N SER A 52 12.13 14.28 -5.87
CA SER A 52 12.54 13.15 -6.71
C SER A 52 12.26 11.78 -6.07
N ALA A 53 12.22 11.73 -4.74
CA ALA A 53 12.02 10.53 -3.94
C ALA A 53 11.50 10.89 -2.54
N GLN A 54 10.83 9.93 -1.91
CA GLN A 54 10.59 9.90 -0.47
C GLN A 54 11.51 8.82 0.10
N ASP A 55 12.23 9.14 1.17
CA ASP A 55 13.05 8.16 1.87
C ASP A 55 12.13 7.18 2.63
N ALA A 56 12.39 5.89 2.44
CA ALA A 56 11.66 4.82 3.08
C ALA A 56 12.37 4.28 4.32
N GLU A 57 13.64 4.65 4.54
CA GLU A 57 14.41 4.17 5.68
C GLU A 57 13.94 4.84 6.98
N VAL A 58 13.61 4.01 7.96
CA VAL A 58 13.40 4.44 9.36
C VAL A 58 14.11 3.44 10.26
N ASP A 59 14.93 3.94 11.19
CA ASP A 59 15.75 3.10 12.08
C ASP A 59 16.57 2.03 11.32
N ALA A 60 17.17 2.43 10.20
CA ALA A 60 17.92 1.57 9.27
C ALA A 60 17.11 0.41 8.66
N CYS A 61 15.77 0.47 8.73
CA CYS A 61 14.85 -0.50 8.15
C CYS A 61 14.12 0.09 6.94
N GLU A 62 14.15 -0.60 5.81
CA GLU A 62 13.46 -0.16 4.60
C GLU A 62 11.93 -0.29 4.77
N GLY A 63 11.21 0.82 4.60
CA GLY A 63 9.76 0.85 4.56
C GLY A 63 9.06 0.61 5.90
N LEU A 64 9.78 0.68 7.03
CA LEU A 64 9.28 0.30 8.35
C LEU A 64 7.94 0.96 8.74
N ASN A 65 7.71 2.21 8.32
CA ASN A 65 6.45 2.93 8.55
C ASN A 65 5.21 2.22 7.96
N TYR A 66 5.40 1.30 7.02
CA TYR A 66 4.33 0.57 6.34
C TYR A 66 4.29 -0.91 6.72
N LEU A 67 5.19 -1.36 7.60
CA LEU A 67 5.33 -2.77 7.96
C LEU A 67 4.73 -3.06 9.33
N TRP A 68 3.88 -4.07 9.36
CA TRP A 68 3.12 -4.46 10.56
C TRP A 68 3.29 -5.93 10.89
N LEU A 69 3.50 -6.22 12.17
CA LEU A 69 3.26 -7.52 12.77
C LEU A 69 1.77 -7.62 13.14
N ALA A 70 1.18 -8.82 13.05
CA ALA A 70 -0.21 -9.01 13.45
C ALA A 70 -0.48 -8.56 14.91
N PRO A 71 0.39 -8.85 15.90
CA PRO A 71 0.24 -8.31 17.25
C PRO A 71 0.28 -6.78 17.36
N GLU A 72 1.01 -6.08 16.46
CA GLU A 72 1.03 -4.61 16.45
C GLU A 72 -0.33 -4.05 16.00
N VAL A 73 -0.98 -4.72 15.04
CA VAL A 73 -2.35 -4.36 14.61
C VAL A 73 -3.36 -4.67 15.70
N SER A 74 -3.27 -5.83 16.35
CA SER A 74 -4.11 -6.17 17.51
C SER A 74 -3.98 -5.13 18.63
N ALA A 75 -2.76 -4.70 18.94
CA ALA A 75 -2.51 -3.71 19.99
C ALA A 75 -3.01 -2.29 19.64
N ALA A 76 -3.16 -1.98 18.35
CA ALA A 76 -3.69 -0.69 17.90
C ALA A 76 -5.24 -0.63 17.94
N LEU A 77 -5.92 -1.75 18.16
CA LEU A 77 -7.38 -1.88 18.10
C LEU A 77 -7.92 -2.38 19.44
N ASP A 78 -8.60 -1.51 20.19
CA ASP A 78 -9.14 -1.84 21.51
C ASP A 78 -10.43 -2.70 21.47
N ASP A 79 -11.01 -2.92 20.27
CA ASP A 79 -12.23 -3.70 20.06
C ASP A 79 -11.91 -5.03 19.37
N PRO A 80 -12.15 -6.19 20.02
CA PRO A 80 -11.91 -7.51 19.44
C PRO A 80 -12.71 -7.79 18.15
N GLN A 81 -13.89 -7.20 17.98
CA GLN A 81 -14.66 -7.35 16.74
C GLN A 81 -13.98 -6.58 15.60
N LEU A 82 -13.49 -5.38 15.90
CA LEU A 82 -12.76 -4.55 14.93
C LEU A 82 -11.43 -5.19 14.54
N GLU A 83 -10.70 -5.76 15.50
CA GLU A 83 -9.47 -6.52 15.26
C GLU A 83 -9.70 -7.65 14.26
N LYS A 84 -10.76 -8.43 14.47
CA LYS A 84 -11.11 -9.54 13.57
C LYS A 84 -11.37 -9.05 12.15
N VAL A 85 -12.20 -8.01 12.01
CA VAL A 85 -12.53 -7.43 10.70
C VAL A 85 -11.27 -6.87 10.03
N ALA A 86 -10.45 -6.11 10.76
CA ALA A 86 -9.20 -5.54 10.24
C ALA A 86 -8.22 -6.64 9.78
N SER A 87 -8.12 -7.75 10.53
CA SER A 87 -7.25 -8.87 10.20
C SER A 87 -7.62 -9.54 8.89
N GLU A 88 -8.92 -9.73 8.65
CA GLU A 88 -9.42 -10.27 7.38
C GLU A 88 -9.30 -9.26 6.25
N LEU A 89 -9.69 -8.00 6.50
CA LEU A 89 -9.75 -6.94 5.52
C LEU A 89 -8.37 -6.52 5.02
N TYR A 90 -7.35 -6.50 5.88
CA TYR A 90 -5.99 -6.11 5.52
C TYR A 90 -5.06 -7.29 5.21
N GLY A 91 -5.63 -8.48 5.02
CA GLY A 91 -4.88 -9.66 4.57
C GLY A 91 -3.96 -10.30 5.61
N LEU A 92 -4.05 -9.92 6.89
CA LEU A 92 -3.23 -10.49 7.96
C LEU A 92 -3.49 -11.99 8.16
N THR A 93 -4.70 -12.46 7.83
CA THR A 93 -5.06 -13.89 7.87
C THR A 93 -4.43 -14.72 6.75
N LEU A 94 -3.85 -14.08 5.73
CA LEU A 94 -3.18 -14.75 4.60
C LEU A 94 -1.70 -15.08 4.90
N GLY A 95 -1.20 -14.65 6.06
CA GLY A 95 0.21 -14.77 6.44
C GLY A 95 1.05 -13.58 5.97
N THR A 96 2.30 -13.55 6.44
CA THR A 96 3.24 -12.45 6.20
C THR A 96 3.59 -12.30 4.72
N ASN A 97 3.52 -11.09 4.18
CA ASN A 97 3.78 -10.81 2.76
C ASN A 97 5.10 -10.06 2.47
N PHE A 98 5.87 -9.70 3.51
CA PHE A 98 7.13 -8.95 3.35
C PHE A 98 8.26 -9.51 4.22
N GLN A 99 9.47 -9.52 3.67
CA GLN A 99 10.73 -9.78 4.37
C GLN A 99 11.74 -8.77 3.86
N ASP A 100 12.33 -8.01 4.78
CA ASP A 100 13.43 -7.09 4.45
C ASP A 100 14.63 -7.91 3.89
N PRO A 101 15.09 -7.63 2.66
CA PRO A 101 16.22 -8.33 2.05
C PRO A 101 17.58 -7.95 2.67
N HIS A 102 17.64 -6.86 3.43
CA HIS A 102 18.84 -6.42 4.15
C HIS A 102 18.89 -6.92 5.59
N GLN A 103 17.75 -7.39 6.13
CA GLN A 103 17.61 -7.83 7.52
C GLN A 103 16.90 -9.18 7.63
N HIS A 104 17.59 -10.23 7.17
CA HIS A 104 17.05 -11.60 7.12
C HIS A 104 16.78 -12.24 8.50
N ASP A 105 17.37 -11.70 9.55
CA ASP A 105 17.22 -12.12 10.95
C ASP A 105 15.99 -11.51 11.63
N GLN A 106 15.40 -10.45 11.06
CA GLN A 106 14.15 -9.89 11.53
C GLN A 106 12.93 -10.75 11.15
N PRO A 107 11.86 -10.73 11.98
CA PRO A 107 10.63 -11.45 11.65
C PRO A 107 10.00 -10.89 10.36
N ARG A 108 9.38 -11.78 9.59
CA ARG A 108 8.55 -11.38 8.45
C ARG A 108 7.40 -10.48 8.92
N ARG A 109 7.10 -9.45 8.13
CA ARG A 109 6.06 -8.45 8.42
C ARG A 109 5.03 -8.40 7.30
N ASN A 110 4.03 -7.54 7.45
CA ASN A 110 2.98 -7.30 6.47
C ASN A 110 3.01 -5.85 6.01
N VAL A 111 2.99 -5.65 4.70
CA VAL A 111 2.40 -4.45 4.12
C VAL A 111 0.89 -4.67 4.08
N LEU A 112 0.12 -3.84 4.78
CA LEU A 112 -1.34 -3.96 4.80
C LEU A 112 -1.91 -3.68 3.40
N PHE A 113 -2.81 -4.53 2.93
CA PHE A 113 -3.44 -4.39 1.62
C PHE A 113 -4.85 -4.98 1.65
N LEU A 114 -5.71 -4.53 0.74
CA LEU A 114 -7.06 -5.08 0.60
C LEU A 114 -7.02 -6.28 -0.36
N PRO A 115 -7.08 -7.54 0.11
CA PRO A 115 -7.08 -8.70 -0.77
C PRO A 115 -8.40 -8.78 -1.56
N VAL A 116 -9.48 -8.23 -0.99
CA VAL A 116 -10.80 -8.10 -1.58
C VAL A 116 -11.20 -6.63 -1.49
N SER A 117 -11.84 -6.12 -2.55
CA SER A 117 -12.40 -4.75 -2.54
C SER A 117 -13.41 -4.61 -1.40
N ILE A 118 -13.39 -3.48 -0.68
CA ILE A 118 -14.39 -3.15 0.35
C ILE A 118 -15.82 -3.19 -0.22
N ALA A 119 -16.00 -2.92 -1.52
CA ALA A 119 -17.30 -3.03 -2.16
C ALA A 119 -17.89 -4.46 -2.18
N ASN A 120 -17.06 -5.47 -1.90
CA ASN A 120 -17.42 -6.89 -1.88
C ASN A 120 -17.37 -7.50 -0.46
N TYR A 121 -17.13 -6.70 0.58
CA TYR A 121 -17.13 -7.11 1.99
C TYR A 121 -18.41 -6.64 2.67
#